data_AF-A0A7I8JCF6-F1
#
_entry.id   AF-A0A7I8JCF6-F1
#
_cell.length_a   1.000
_cell.length_b   1.000
_cell.length_c   1.000
_cell.angle_alpha   90.00
_cell.angle_beta   90.00
_cell.angle_gamma   90.00
#
_symmetry.space_group_name_H-M   'P 1'
#
loop_
_entity.id
_entity.type
_entity.pdbx_description
1 polymer ?
#
loop_
_entity_poly.entity_id
_entity_poly.type
_entity_poly.pdbx_seq_one_letter_code
_entity_poly.pdbx_strand_id
1 'polypeptide(L)'
;MSLLPETVRSLAASFIEPWTPADGLLFPFEAAFARETGGNGVGRISCCSSSVDPPAKALRKILESPGIHQGPACFDALSAKLVEHAGFKFCFTSGFSVSAARLGLPDVGLISYGEMVDQGAQITQAVSIPVIGDGDNGYGNHMNVKRTVKGFIKAGFAGIILEDQVLPKACGHTQGRKVVSREESVMRIKAAIDAREESGSDIVIVARTDSRQAVSLEESLWRSRAFADAGADVLFIDALASREEMKALCDISPLLPKMANMLEGGGKTPILNPIELEELGFKIVSYPLSLIGVSIRAMQDALVAIKSGRVPPPGSLPSFEEIKDTIGFNNYYEEEKRYTTTVSQFSTRRGTADNYTAQPTSRDYTEPAYPKVEVLQNSDPYDSRGLLSGIWSRTLRIKITARDGFDKLDIRIPAGFLEGATKIIPGCRRRRFSSGEGASDIDDARGDRIQVFVE
;
A
#
# COMPACT_ATOMS: atom_id res chain seq x y z
N MET A 1 -25.64 12.08 -38.64
CA MET A 1 -26.79 11.41 -39.29
C MET A 1 -26.24 10.12 -39.87
N SER A 2 -26.70 8.91 -39.59
CA SER A 2 -27.94 8.42 -38.96
C SER A 2 -27.77 6.89 -38.80
N LEU A 3 -28.48 6.30 -37.83
CA LEU A 3 -28.66 4.87 -37.54
C LEU A 3 -27.74 4.24 -36.47
N LEU A 4 -28.02 4.58 -35.21
CA LEU A 4 -27.96 3.64 -34.07
C LEU A 4 -29.32 3.71 -33.33
N PRO A 5 -29.84 2.60 -32.78
CA PRO A 5 -31.05 2.59 -31.95
C PRO A 5 -30.88 3.33 -30.62
N GLU A 6 -31.98 3.91 -30.14
CA GLU A 6 -32.08 4.99 -29.14
C GLU A 6 -32.01 4.60 -27.65
N THR A 7 -31.62 3.38 -27.29
CA THR A 7 -31.68 2.89 -25.88
C THR A 7 -30.34 2.78 -25.14
N VAL A 8 -29.23 3.30 -25.69
CA VAL A 8 -27.90 3.26 -25.04
C VAL A 8 -27.31 4.67 -24.81
N ARG A 9 -28.12 5.73 -24.95
CA ARG A 9 -27.68 7.14 -24.82
C ARG A 9 -27.98 7.85 -23.50
N SER A 10 -28.45 7.17 -22.45
CA SER A 10 -28.82 7.87 -21.18
C SER A 10 -28.15 7.37 -19.89
N LEU A 11 -26.91 6.87 -19.91
CA LEU A 11 -26.23 6.46 -18.66
C LEU A 11 -24.70 6.70 -18.63
N ALA A 12 -24.21 7.68 -19.38
CA ALA A 12 -22.81 8.13 -19.33
C ALA A 12 -22.68 9.63 -19.65
N ALA A 13 -23.53 10.46 -19.04
CA ALA A 13 -23.52 11.92 -19.17
C ALA A 13 -23.84 12.64 -17.85
N SER A 14 -23.34 12.09 -16.75
CA SER A 14 -23.14 12.80 -15.49
C SER A 14 -21.82 12.29 -14.92
N PHE A 15 -20.96 13.19 -14.44
CA PHE A 15 -19.55 12.99 -14.10
C PHE A 15 -18.59 12.99 -15.29
N ILE A 16 -18.27 14.20 -15.78
CA ILE A 16 -16.92 14.74 -16.01
C ILE A 16 -17.16 16.22 -16.37
N GLU A 17 -17.03 17.10 -15.38
CA GLU A 17 -16.72 18.51 -15.67
C GLU A 17 -15.21 18.71 -15.46
N PRO A 18 -14.49 19.30 -16.43
CA PRO A 18 -13.08 19.66 -16.25
C PRO A 18 -12.98 20.95 -15.41
N TRP A 19 -12.39 20.82 -14.23
CA TRP A 19 -11.99 21.93 -13.38
C TRP A 19 -10.83 22.68 -14.06
N THR A 20 -11.05 23.95 -14.41
CA THR A 20 -10.01 24.90 -14.80
C THR A 20 -9.57 25.70 -13.58
N PRO A 21 -8.27 25.91 -13.32
CA PRO A 21 -7.82 26.77 -12.23
C PRO A 21 -7.93 28.24 -12.65
N ALA A 22 -8.78 28.99 -11.94
CA ALA A 22 -8.76 30.44 -11.95
C ALA A 22 -7.76 30.95 -10.90
N ASP A 23 -6.79 31.72 -11.37
CA ASP A 23 -6.14 32.87 -10.74
C ASP A 23 -5.87 32.86 -9.23
N GLY A 24 -4.58 32.65 -8.91
CA GLY A 24 -3.80 33.63 -8.14
C GLY A 24 -4.15 33.84 -6.68
N LEU A 25 -3.43 33.15 -5.78
CA LEU A 25 -3.02 33.70 -4.48
C LEU A 25 -1.69 33.04 -4.07
N LEU A 26 -0.61 33.76 -4.35
CA LEU A 26 0.72 33.54 -3.78
C LEU A 26 0.66 33.90 -2.28
N PHE A 27 0.88 32.92 -1.40
CA PHE A 27 1.27 33.20 -0.01
C PHE A 27 2.70 32.68 0.21
N PRO A 28 3.63 33.55 0.65
CA PRO A 28 5.02 33.16 0.83
C PRO A 28 5.21 32.36 2.12
N PHE A 29 5.95 31.26 2.00
CA PHE A 29 6.59 30.55 3.11
C PHE A 29 7.75 31.43 3.64
N GLU A 30 7.52 32.22 4.68
CA GLU A 30 8.62 32.81 5.47
C GLU A 30 8.90 31.91 6.69
N ALA A 31 10.04 31.23 6.64
CA ALA A 31 10.64 30.60 7.80
C ALA A 31 11.18 31.68 8.75
N ALA A 32 10.45 31.96 9.83
CA ALA A 32 10.91 32.83 10.90
C ALA A 32 11.96 32.10 11.77
N PHE A 33 13.24 32.24 11.42
CA PHE A 33 14.35 31.97 12.33
C PHE A 33 14.49 33.14 13.30
N ALA A 34 14.02 32.96 14.55
CA ALA A 34 14.33 33.88 15.63
C ALA A 34 15.81 33.75 16.03
N ARG A 35 16.56 34.84 15.85
CA ARG A 35 17.90 35.02 16.43
C ARG A 35 17.73 35.43 17.90
N GLU A 36 18.10 34.55 18.84
CA GLU A 36 18.37 34.95 20.22
C GLU A 36 19.85 35.28 20.38
N THR A 37 20.12 36.50 20.84
CA THR A 37 21.43 37.03 21.19
C THR A 37 21.83 36.59 22.61
N GLY A 38 23.14 36.34 22.79
CA GLY A 38 23.69 35.64 23.94
C GLY A 38 23.50 36.29 25.32
N GLY A 39 23.48 35.42 26.33
CA GLY A 39 23.60 35.74 27.75
C GLY A 39 24.28 34.59 28.47
N ASN A 40 25.49 34.84 28.99
CA ASN A 40 26.29 33.89 29.75
C ASN A 40 25.59 33.50 31.06
N GLY A 41 25.28 32.21 31.22
CA GLY A 41 24.84 31.64 32.50
C GLY A 41 24.92 30.12 32.44
N VAL A 42 25.84 29.54 33.22
CA VAL A 42 25.99 28.08 33.36
C VAL A 42 24.80 27.54 34.15
N GLY A 43 23.68 27.32 33.44
CA GLY A 43 22.51 26.60 33.93
C GLY A 43 22.52 25.18 33.38
N ARG A 44 22.38 24.18 34.25
CA ARG A 44 22.15 22.78 33.85
C ARG A 44 21.00 22.74 32.84
N ILE A 45 21.31 22.37 31.60
CA ILE A 45 20.30 22.05 30.59
C ILE A 45 19.56 20.82 31.11
N SER A 46 18.40 21.03 31.70
CA SER A 46 17.40 19.97 31.86
C SER A 46 17.00 19.60 30.44
N CYS A 47 17.45 18.43 29.96
CA CYS A 47 16.92 17.82 28.76
C CYS A 47 15.43 17.58 28.99
N CYS A 48 14.59 18.55 28.65
CA CYS A 48 13.17 18.32 28.41
C CYS A 48 13.11 17.44 27.17
N SER A 49 13.21 16.11 27.36
CA SER A 49 12.75 15.17 26.37
C SER A 49 11.29 15.51 26.13
N SER A 50 10.97 16.05 24.95
CA SER A 50 9.59 16.07 24.46
C SER A 50 9.15 14.60 24.39
N SER A 51 8.52 14.11 25.45
CA SER A 51 8.10 12.72 25.54
C SER A 51 7.08 12.50 24.44
N VAL A 52 7.42 11.66 23.46
CA VAL A 52 6.46 11.19 22.46
C VAL A 52 5.30 10.56 23.23
N ASP A 53 4.07 11.03 22.94
CA ASP A 53 2.90 10.49 23.62
C ASP A 53 2.80 8.97 23.33
N PRO A 54 2.46 8.14 24.34
CA PRO A 54 2.16 6.74 24.09
C PRO A 54 1.09 6.58 23.00
N PRO A 55 1.13 5.54 22.14
CA PRO A 55 0.23 5.38 21.00
C PRO A 55 -1.25 5.54 21.36
N ALA A 56 -1.68 4.93 22.47
CA ALA A 56 -3.04 5.02 22.95
C ALA A 56 -3.47 6.46 23.33
N LYS A 57 -2.58 7.22 23.96
CA LYS A 57 -2.82 8.62 24.31
C LYS A 57 -2.95 9.50 23.06
N ALA A 58 -2.13 9.23 22.04
CA ALA A 58 -2.22 9.90 20.75
C ALA A 58 -3.56 9.59 20.05
N LEU A 59 -4.03 8.34 20.08
CA LEU A 59 -5.34 7.98 19.54
C LEU A 59 -6.49 8.64 20.30
N ARG A 60 -6.44 8.69 21.64
CA ARG A 60 -7.47 9.37 22.44
C ARG A 60 -7.59 10.85 22.11
N LYS A 61 -6.46 11.54 21.91
CA LYS A 61 -6.46 12.94 21.44
C LYS A 61 -7.17 13.09 20.09
N ILE A 62 -7.01 12.14 19.17
CA ILE A 62 -7.75 12.14 17.89
C ILE A 62 -9.25 11.97 18.16
N LEU A 63 -9.64 10.99 18.98
CA LEU A 63 -11.06 10.75 19.32
C LEU A 63 -11.72 11.92 20.06
N GLU A 64 -10.96 12.73 20.78
CA GLU A 64 -11.43 13.94 21.46
C GLU A 64 -11.45 15.17 20.55
N SER A 65 -10.60 15.20 19.51
CA SER A 65 -10.49 16.35 18.60
C SER A 65 -11.77 16.51 17.77
N PRO A 66 -12.18 17.73 17.34
CA PRO A 66 -13.39 17.91 16.54
C PRO A 66 -13.35 17.20 15.18
N GLY A 67 -14.52 16.90 14.64
CA GLY A 67 -14.66 16.32 13.30
C GLY A 67 -14.70 14.79 13.27
N ILE A 68 -15.10 14.24 12.12
CA ILE A 68 -14.93 12.82 11.82
C ILE A 68 -13.50 12.53 11.33
N HIS A 69 -12.96 11.35 11.68
CA HIS A 69 -11.62 10.95 11.28
C HIS A 69 -11.63 9.67 10.46
N GLN A 70 -10.94 9.71 9.32
CA GLN A 70 -10.76 8.56 8.44
C GLN A 70 -9.48 7.81 8.80
N GLY A 71 -9.58 6.49 8.87
CA GLY A 71 -8.45 5.58 9.00
C GLY A 71 -8.57 4.44 8.00
N PRO A 72 -7.79 4.42 6.91
CA PRO A 72 -7.73 3.25 6.03
C PRO A 72 -7.18 2.02 6.77
N ALA A 73 -7.61 0.83 6.36
CA ALA A 73 -7.07 -0.40 6.93
C ALA A 73 -5.86 -0.89 6.14
N CYS A 74 -4.72 -0.98 6.83
CA CYS A 74 -3.51 -1.61 6.33
C CYS A 74 -3.48 -3.12 6.65
N PHE A 75 -2.55 -3.84 6.03
CA PHE A 75 -2.36 -5.28 6.23
C PHE A 75 -0.90 -5.69 6.40
N ASP A 76 0.03 -4.78 6.16
CA ASP A 76 1.47 -4.96 6.37
C ASP A 76 2.17 -3.63 6.63
N ALA A 77 3.46 -3.68 6.96
CA ALA A 77 4.26 -2.49 7.26
C ALA A 77 4.32 -1.50 6.09
N LEU A 78 4.37 -1.99 4.85
CA LEU A 78 4.43 -1.14 3.66
C LEU A 78 3.11 -0.37 3.47
N SER A 79 1.97 -1.06 3.52
CA SER A 79 0.66 -0.44 3.42
C SER A 79 0.41 0.55 4.57
N ALA A 80 0.89 0.27 5.78
CA ALA A 80 0.81 1.22 6.89
C ALA A 80 1.61 2.50 6.62
N LYS A 81 2.85 2.38 6.12
CA LYS A 81 3.66 3.55 5.71
C LYS A 81 2.98 4.37 4.64
N LEU A 82 2.37 3.74 3.64
CA LEU A 82 1.62 4.44 2.60
C LEU A 82 0.43 5.20 3.17
N VAL A 83 -0.26 4.66 4.19
CA VAL A 83 -1.33 5.38 4.90
C VAL A 83 -0.77 6.60 5.66
N GLU A 84 0.35 6.45 6.36
CA GLU A 84 1.00 7.57 7.04
C GLU A 84 1.49 8.65 6.06
N HIS A 85 2.14 8.27 4.97
CA HIS A 85 2.62 9.19 3.93
C HIS A 85 1.48 9.96 3.25
N ALA A 86 0.30 9.33 3.12
CA ALA A 86 -0.91 10.00 2.62
C ALA A 86 -1.49 11.02 3.61
N GLY A 87 -0.93 11.14 4.83
CA GLY A 87 -1.28 12.17 5.81
C GLY A 87 -2.42 11.78 6.77
N PHE A 88 -2.88 10.52 6.75
CA PHE A 88 -3.88 10.04 7.69
C PHE A 88 -3.32 10.07 9.12
N LYS A 89 -4.18 10.39 10.09
CA LYS A 89 -3.77 10.60 11.49
C LYS A 89 -3.67 9.31 12.30
N PHE A 90 -4.29 8.24 11.83
CA PHE A 90 -4.28 6.91 12.41
C PHE A 90 -4.69 5.91 11.31
N CYS A 91 -4.49 4.62 11.56
CA CYS A 91 -4.95 3.57 10.65
C CYS A 91 -5.49 2.36 11.43
N PHE A 92 -6.12 1.43 10.71
CA PHE A 92 -6.54 0.14 11.25
C PHE A 92 -5.66 -0.97 10.69
N THR A 93 -5.60 -2.12 11.37
CA THR A 93 -5.27 -3.39 10.71
C THR A 93 -6.57 -4.13 10.39
N SER A 94 -6.65 -4.73 9.19
CA SER A 94 -7.81 -5.53 8.78
C SER A 94 -7.49 -7.02 8.94
N GLY A 95 -8.22 -7.75 9.79
CA GLY A 95 -8.05 -9.20 9.93
C GLY A 95 -8.28 -9.95 8.60
N PHE A 96 -9.23 -9.46 7.79
CA PHE A 96 -9.47 -9.95 6.44
C PHE A 96 -8.25 -9.76 5.53
N SER A 97 -7.73 -8.54 5.46
CA SER A 97 -6.62 -8.22 4.56
C SER A 97 -5.32 -8.87 5.00
N VAL A 98 -5.08 -8.99 6.31
CA VAL A 98 -3.94 -9.74 6.85
C VAL A 98 -4.06 -11.22 6.52
N SER A 99 -5.23 -11.86 6.71
CA SER A 99 -5.44 -13.27 6.33
C SER A 99 -5.19 -13.49 4.84
N ALA A 100 -5.68 -12.59 3.99
CA ALA A 100 -5.48 -12.67 2.55
C ALA A 100 -4.00 -12.50 2.15
N ALA A 101 -3.33 -11.46 2.66
CA ALA A 101 -1.95 -11.15 2.26
C ALA A 101 -0.92 -12.09 2.87
N ARG A 102 -1.08 -12.47 4.14
CA ARG A 102 -0.12 -13.28 4.88
C ARG A 102 -0.30 -14.77 4.64
N LEU A 103 -1.54 -15.25 4.55
CA LEU A 103 -1.85 -16.68 4.45
C LEU A 103 -2.35 -17.09 3.07
N GLY A 104 -2.85 -16.16 2.26
CA GLY A 104 -3.60 -16.51 1.04
C GLY A 104 -4.91 -17.24 1.36
N LEU A 105 -5.44 -17.06 2.56
CA LEU A 105 -6.60 -17.79 3.09
C LEU A 105 -7.78 -16.85 3.42
N PRO A 106 -9.01 -17.38 3.42
CA PRO A 106 -10.20 -16.59 3.74
C PRO A 106 -10.26 -16.22 5.22
N ASP A 107 -10.96 -15.12 5.49
CA ASP A 107 -11.17 -14.59 6.83
C ASP A 107 -12.26 -15.34 7.63
N VAL A 108 -11.95 -16.57 8.01
CA VAL A 108 -12.88 -17.49 8.68
C VAL A 108 -12.33 -18.01 10.02
N GLY A 109 -11.48 -17.19 10.65
CA GLY A 109 -10.86 -17.52 11.95
C GLY A 109 -9.72 -18.55 11.86
N LEU A 110 -9.07 -18.66 10.69
CA LEU A 110 -7.89 -19.51 10.50
C LEU A 110 -6.61 -18.84 10.98
N ILE A 111 -6.50 -17.51 10.84
CA ILE A 111 -5.36 -16.77 11.33
C ILE A 111 -5.34 -16.83 12.86
N SER A 112 -4.18 -17.15 13.42
CA SER A 112 -4.01 -17.29 14.86
C SER A 112 -3.70 -15.97 15.53
N TYR A 113 -3.95 -15.90 16.84
CA TYR A 113 -3.49 -14.82 17.72
C TYR A 113 -2.02 -14.46 17.51
N GLY A 114 -1.14 -15.48 17.41
CA GLY A 114 0.30 -15.27 17.28
C GLY A 114 0.67 -14.57 15.98
N GLU A 115 0.02 -14.95 14.88
CA GLU A 115 0.24 -14.34 13.56
C GLU A 115 -0.26 -12.90 13.50
N MET A 116 -1.41 -12.61 14.12
CA MET A 116 -1.95 -11.24 14.19
C MET A 116 -1.08 -10.32 15.04
N VAL A 117 -0.57 -10.79 16.19
CA VAL A 117 0.35 -10.00 17.03
C VAL A 117 1.69 -9.77 16.34
N ASP A 118 2.23 -10.78 15.67
CA ASP A 118 3.49 -10.67 14.92
C ASP A 118 3.36 -9.65 13.77
N GLN A 119 2.31 -9.77 12.95
CA GLN A 119 2.03 -8.80 11.90
C GLN A 119 1.82 -7.40 12.47
N GLY A 120 1.07 -7.28 13.56
CA GLY A 120 0.80 -6.03 14.25
C GLY A 120 2.06 -5.32 14.73
N ALA A 121 2.99 -6.05 15.33
CA ALA A 121 4.26 -5.50 15.80
C ALA A 121 5.12 -4.93 14.65
N GLN A 122 5.12 -5.58 13.48
CA GLN A 122 5.81 -5.03 12.29
C GLN A 122 5.13 -3.75 11.80
N ILE A 123 3.80 -3.72 11.79
CA ILE A 123 3.01 -2.56 11.34
C ILE A 123 3.25 -1.35 12.24
N THR A 124 3.09 -1.51 13.56
CA THR A 124 3.21 -0.41 14.53
C THR A 124 4.63 0.12 14.65
N GLN A 125 5.66 -0.70 14.41
CA GLN A 125 7.06 -0.25 14.38
C GLN A 125 7.42 0.50 13.10
N ALA A 126 6.66 0.31 12.02
CA ALA A 126 6.92 0.92 10.74
C ALA A 126 6.39 2.35 10.61
N VAL A 127 5.49 2.78 11.50
CA VAL A 127 4.80 4.08 11.46
C VAL A 127 4.81 4.77 12.83
N SER A 128 4.65 6.09 12.82
CA SER A 128 4.52 6.90 14.05
C SER A 128 3.05 7.23 14.39
N ILE A 129 2.13 7.06 13.45
CA ILE A 129 0.69 7.22 13.68
C ILE A 129 0.10 6.08 14.53
N PRO A 130 -0.94 6.35 15.35
CA PRO A 130 -1.63 5.31 16.11
C PRO A 130 -2.28 4.26 15.20
N VAL A 131 -2.23 3.00 15.63
CA VAL A 131 -2.84 1.87 14.91
C VAL A 131 -3.90 1.21 15.79
N ILE A 132 -5.09 1.00 15.25
CA ILE A 132 -6.16 0.20 15.87
C ILE A 132 -6.12 -1.20 15.27
N GLY A 133 -5.88 -2.22 16.11
CA GLY A 133 -5.77 -3.60 15.67
C GLY A 133 -7.10 -4.34 15.62
N ASP A 134 -7.31 -5.20 14.62
CA ASP A 134 -8.38 -6.21 14.64
C ASP A 134 -8.01 -7.35 15.59
N GLY A 135 -8.73 -7.46 16.72
CA GLY A 135 -8.53 -8.49 17.74
C GLY A 135 -9.46 -9.69 17.60
N ASP A 136 -10.20 -9.77 16.48
CA ASP A 136 -11.23 -10.78 16.24
C ASP A 136 -12.16 -10.91 17.46
N ASN A 137 -12.51 -12.13 17.84
CA ASN A 137 -13.29 -12.46 19.03
C ASN A 137 -12.42 -12.70 20.28
N GLY A 138 -11.15 -12.29 20.25
CA GLY A 138 -10.20 -12.46 21.36
C GLY A 138 -9.55 -13.84 21.48
N TYR A 139 -9.71 -14.71 20.47
CA TYR A 139 -9.00 -16.00 20.30
C TYR A 139 -9.21 -17.01 21.44
N GLY A 140 -10.40 -17.02 22.06
CA GLY A 140 -10.76 -18.01 23.07
C GLY A 140 -11.79 -17.50 24.06
N ASN A 141 -11.60 -17.82 25.34
CA ASN A 141 -12.45 -17.36 26.43
C ASN A 141 -12.01 -15.98 26.97
N HIS A 142 -12.63 -15.53 28.05
CA HIS A 142 -12.29 -14.26 28.72
C HIS A 142 -10.79 -14.12 29.08
N MET A 143 -10.11 -15.20 29.46
CA MET A 143 -8.67 -15.17 29.75
C MET A 143 -7.83 -15.02 28.48
N ASN A 144 -8.29 -15.59 27.36
CA ASN A 144 -7.68 -15.35 26.05
C ASN A 144 -7.86 -13.88 25.65
N VAL A 145 -9.02 -13.27 25.89
CA VAL A 145 -9.22 -11.82 25.66
C VAL A 145 -8.18 -11.00 26.44
N LYS A 146 -7.96 -11.31 27.74
CA LYS A 146 -6.93 -10.62 28.53
C LYS A 146 -5.53 -10.78 27.92
N ARG A 147 -5.18 -11.99 27.50
CA ARG A 147 -3.90 -12.25 26.81
C ARG A 147 -3.80 -11.47 25.50
N THR A 148 -4.89 -11.39 24.74
CA THR A 148 -4.95 -10.70 23.46
C THR A 148 -4.70 -9.21 23.62
N VAL A 149 -5.46 -8.54 24.50
CA VAL A 149 -5.27 -7.12 24.81
C VAL A 149 -3.85 -6.82 25.27
N LYS A 150 -3.32 -7.62 26.21
CA LYS A 150 -1.92 -7.47 26.68
C LYS A 150 -0.89 -7.66 25.56
N GLY A 151 -1.15 -8.60 24.64
CA GLY A 151 -0.32 -8.80 23.45
C GLY A 151 -0.33 -7.61 22.52
N PHE A 152 -1.52 -7.05 22.26
CA PHE A 152 -1.69 -5.88 21.38
C PHE A 152 -1.01 -4.64 21.97
N ILE A 153 -1.14 -4.42 23.28
CA ILE A 153 -0.40 -3.36 23.98
C ILE A 153 1.11 -3.52 23.77
N LYS A 154 1.65 -4.72 23.97
CA LYS A 154 3.09 -5.00 23.78
C LYS A 154 3.53 -4.84 22.32
N ALA A 155 2.66 -5.15 21.38
CA ALA A 155 2.90 -4.92 19.96
C ALA A 155 2.79 -3.45 19.57
N GLY A 156 2.44 -2.52 20.48
CA GLY A 156 2.42 -1.08 20.20
C GLY A 156 1.10 -0.55 19.63
N PHE A 157 0.03 -1.36 19.63
CA PHE A 157 -1.28 -0.89 19.20
C PHE A 157 -1.83 0.20 20.14
N ALA A 158 -2.48 1.18 19.54
CA ALA A 158 -3.16 2.26 20.25
C ALA A 158 -4.62 1.92 20.61
N GLY A 159 -5.23 1.01 19.84
CA GLY A 159 -6.56 0.49 20.08
C GLY A 159 -6.71 -0.95 19.60
N ILE A 160 -7.80 -1.58 20.00
CA ILE A 160 -8.16 -2.94 19.60
C ILE A 160 -9.68 -3.04 19.35
N ILE A 161 -10.06 -3.73 18.29
CA ILE A 161 -11.45 -4.11 18.00
C ILE A 161 -11.68 -5.52 18.54
N LEU A 162 -12.74 -5.70 19.32
CA LEU A 162 -13.15 -7.01 19.84
C LEU A 162 -14.62 -7.26 19.50
N GLU A 163 -14.89 -8.40 18.86
CA GLU A 163 -16.23 -8.81 18.44
C GLU A 163 -16.83 -9.93 19.29
N ASP A 164 -18.15 -10.07 19.23
CA ASP A 164 -18.94 -11.01 20.03
C ASP A 164 -19.31 -12.31 19.30
N GLN A 165 -18.62 -12.63 18.21
CA GLN A 165 -18.82 -13.88 17.49
C GLN A 165 -18.37 -15.11 18.30
N VAL A 166 -19.00 -16.25 17.99
CA VAL A 166 -18.54 -17.57 18.44
C VAL A 166 -17.22 -17.95 17.74
N LEU A 167 -16.57 -19.03 18.20
CA LEU A 167 -15.43 -19.64 17.51
C LEU A 167 -15.89 -20.85 16.66
N PRO A 168 -15.36 -21.03 15.43
CA PRO A 168 -14.60 -20.04 14.67
C PRO A 168 -15.48 -18.85 14.27
N LYS A 169 -14.88 -17.67 14.15
CA LYS A 169 -15.58 -16.48 13.67
C LYS A 169 -15.81 -16.55 12.16
N ALA A 170 -16.77 -15.77 11.66
CA ALA A 170 -17.00 -15.60 10.24
C ALA A 170 -16.86 -14.12 9.86
N CYS A 171 -16.37 -13.83 8.65
CA CYS A 171 -16.29 -12.45 8.17
C CYS A 171 -17.66 -11.76 8.22
N GLY A 172 -17.69 -10.46 8.54
CA GLY A 172 -18.89 -9.63 8.68
C GLY A 172 -19.80 -9.57 7.45
N HIS A 173 -19.39 -10.13 6.32
CA HIS A 173 -20.21 -10.14 5.09
C HIS A 173 -20.60 -11.54 4.63
N THR A 174 -20.30 -12.56 5.42
CA THR A 174 -20.67 -13.95 5.14
C THR A 174 -21.98 -14.34 5.83
N GLN A 175 -22.74 -15.27 5.25
CA GLN A 175 -23.98 -15.77 5.83
C GLN A 175 -23.72 -16.70 7.02
N GLY A 176 -24.70 -16.77 7.94
CA GLY A 176 -24.66 -17.74 9.05
C GLY A 176 -23.82 -17.32 10.25
N ARG A 177 -23.58 -16.01 10.43
CA ARG A 177 -22.94 -15.47 11.62
C ARG A 177 -23.66 -15.88 12.89
N LYS A 178 -22.89 -16.17 13.93
CA LYS A 178 -23.38 -16.55 15.25
C LYS A 178 -22.62 -15.74 16.29
N VAL A 179 -23.36 -15.21 17.25
CA VAL A 179 -22.82 -14.46 18.38
C VAL A 179 -22.98 -15.26 19.66
N VAL A 180 -22.13 -14.99 20.64
CA VAL A 180 -22.25 -15.58 21.97
C VAL A 180 -23.43 -15.00 22.75
N SER A 181 -23.73 -15.56 23.92
CA SER A 181 -24.77 -15.01 24.80
C SER A 181 -24.47 -13.56 25.20
N ARG A 182 -25.50 -12.83 25.66
CA ARG A 182 -25.34 -11.46 26.15
C ARG A 182 -24.36 -11.38 27.31
N GLU A 183 -24.44 -12.35 28.22
CA GLU A 183 -23.58 -12.42 29.40
C GLU A 183 -22.12 -12.62 28.99
N GLU A 184 -21.85 -13.56 28.07
CA GLU A 184 -20.50 -13.83 27.59
C GLU A 184 -19.94 -12.61 26.84
N SER A 185 -20.71 -11.96 25.97
CA SER A 185 -20.22 -10.81 25.21
C SER A 185 -19.85 -9.63 26.12
N VAL A 186 -20.66 -9.33 27.13
CA VAL A 186 -20.35 -8.30 28.13
C VAL A 186 -19.12 -8.67 28.96
N MET A 187 -18.97 -9.94 29.35
CA MET A 187 -17.81 -10.39 30.12
C MET A 187 -16.50 -10.32 29.33
N ARG A 188 -16.53 -10.49 28.00
CA ARG A 188 -15.36 -10.27 27.14
C ARG A 188 -14.90 -8.82 27.16
N ILE A 189 -15.84 -7.87 27.06
CA ILE A 189 -15.51 -6.44 27.16
C ILE A 189 -14.93 -6.11 28.54
N LYS A 190 -15.55 -6.59 29.63
CA LYS A 190 -14.99 -6.41 30.99
C LYS A 190 -13.59 -6.98 31.13
N ALA A 191 -13.34 -8.17 30.60
CA ALA A 191 -12.00 -8.76 30.60
C ALA A 191 -10.98 -7.90 29.83
N ALA A 192 -11.39 -7.25 28.73
CA ALA A 192 -10.55 -6.31 28.01
C ALA A 192 -10.24 -5.05 28.83
N ILE A 193 -11.24 -4.49 29.55
CA ILE A 193 -11.05 -3.37 30.46
C ILE A 193 -10.09 -3.72 31.58
N ASP A 194 -10.28 -4.87 32.25
CA ASP A 194 -9.36 -5.35 33.29
C ASP A 194 -7.93 -5.48 32.75
N ALA A 195 -7.77 -6.01 31.54
CA ALA A 195 -6.44 -6.21 30.94
C ALA A 195 -5.74 -4.88 30.62
N ARG A 196 -6.49 -3.84 30.23
CA ARG A 196 -6.00 -2.47 30.06
C ARG A 196 -5.49 -1.92 31.39
N GLU A 197 -6.31 -1.99 32.45
CA GLU A 197 -5.97 -1.49 33.79
C GLU A 197 -4.77 -2.22 34.39
N GLU A 198 -4.76 -3.56 34.34
CA GLU A 198 -3.65 -4.40 34.83
C GLU A 198 -2.32 -4.13 34.12
N SER A 199 -2.37 -3.58 32.90
CA SER A 199 -1.18 -3.25 32.12
C SER A 199 -0.69 -1.82 32.32
N GLY A 200 -1.45 -0.97 33.04
CA GLY A 200 -1.17 0.47 33.13
C GLY A 200 -1.17 1.16 31.76
N SER A 201 -1.91 0.60 30.80
CA SER A 201 -2.04 1.15 29.44
C SER A 201 -3.40 1.82 29.31
N ASP A 202 -3.50 2.76 28.38
CA ASP A 202 -4.75 3.45 28.08
C ASP A 202 -5.31 3.05 26.70
N ILE A 203 -5.00 1.83 26.25
CA ILE A 203 -5.44 1.29 24.95
C ILE A 203 -6.95 1.47 24.76
N VAL A 204 -7.34 1.95 23.58
CA VAL A 204 -8.75 2.17 23.22
C VAL A 204 -9.41 0.84 22.90
N ILE A 205 -10.50 0.52 23.60
CA ILE A 205 -11.31 -0.68 23.37
C ILE A 205 -12.50 -0.34 22.47
N VAL A 206 -12.45 -0.81 21.23
CA VAL A 206 -13.56 -0.73 20.27
C VAL A 206 -14.40 -2.00 20.41
N ALA A 207 -15.60 -1.86 20.97
CA ALA A 207 -16.52 -2.98 21.14
C ALA A 207 -17.39 -3.13 19.90
N ARG A 208 -17.19 -4.26 19.19
CA ARG A 208 -17.94 -4.63 17.99
C ARG A 208 -19.02 -5.66 18.33
N THR A 209 -20.20 -5.50 17.74
CA THR A 209 -21.20 -6.58 17.68
C THR A 209 -21.55 -6.94 16.24
N ASP A 210 -21.64 -8.24 16.00
CA ASP A 210 -22.09 -8.84 14.74
C ASP A 210 -23.56 -9.31 14.82
N SER A 211 -24.26 -9.00 15.93
CA SER A 211 -25.62 -9.46 16.19
C SER A 211 -26.66 -8.90 15.23
N ARG A 212 -26.32 -7.89 14.41
CA ARG A 212 -27.30 -7.29 13.48
C ARG A 212 -27.75 -8.29 12.44
N GLN A 213 -26.81 -9.07 11.88
CA GLN A 213 -27.13 -10.15 10.98
C GLN A 213 -27.43 -11.47 11.70
N ALA A 214 -26.77 -11.72 12.84
CA ALA A 214 -26.95 -12.99 13.54
C ALA A 214 -28.29 -13.10 14.29
N VAL A 215 -28.86 -11.97 14.74
CA VAL A 215 -30.07 -11.92 15.58
C VAL A 215 -31.03 -10.83 15.11
N SER A 216 -30.79 -9.55 15.46
CA SER A 216 -31.64 -8.41 15.08
C SER A 216 -30.95 -7.06 15.35
N LEU A 217 -31.57 -5.96 14.89
CA LEU A 217 -31.11 -4.61 15.20
C LEU A 217 -31.27 -4.30 16.70
N GLU A 218 -32.41 -4.65 17.28
CA GLU A 218 -32.73 -4.41 18.69
C GLU A 218 -31.74 -5.12 19.62
N GLU A 219 -31.37 -6.36 19.29
CA GLU A 219 -30.31 -7.09 20.02
C GLU A 219 -28.97 -6.34 19.95
N SER A 220 -28.63 -5.80 18.78
CA SER A 220 -27.36 -5.09 18.55
C SER A 220 -27.29 -3.77 19.29
N LEU A 221 -28.40 -3.04 19.35
CA LEU A 221 -28.53 -1.81 20.12
C LEU A 221 -28.45 -2.10 21.63
N TRP A 222 -29.11 -3.18 22.09
CA TRP A 222 -29.00 -3.62 23.48
C TRP A 222 -27.55 -3.95 23.86
N ARG A 223 -26.86 -4.76 23.04
CA ARG A 223 -25.46 -5.14 23.27
C ARG A 223 -24.54 -3.94 23.28
N SER A 224 -24.70 -3.04 22.32
CA SER A 224 -23.87 -1.83 22.23
C SER A 224 -24.03 -0.93 23.46
N ARG A 225 -25.25 -0.81 24.02
CA ARG A 225 -25.45 -0.12 25.30
C ARG A 225 -24.78 -0.86 26.45
N ALA A 226 -24.92 -2.18 26.54
CA ALA A 226 -24.26 -2.97 27.57
C ALA A 226 -22.72 -2.92 27.47
N PHE A 227 -22.16 -2.80 26.27
CA PHE A 227 -20.72 -2.62 26.06
C PHE A 227 -20.25 -1.24 26.51
N ALA A 228 -21.05 -0.19 26.28
CA ALA A 228 -20.80 1.14 26.82
C ALA A 228 -20.80 1.12 28.36
N ASP A 229 -21.82 0.51 28.96
CA ASP A 229 -21.93 0.37 30.43
C ASP A 229 -20.78 -0.47 31.02
N ALA A 230 -20.21 -1.39 30.24
CA ALA A 230 -19.05 -2.18 30.62
C ALA A 230 -17.71 -1.43 30.47
N GLY A 231 -17.69 -0.23 29.89
CA GLY A 231 -16.50 0.63 29.79
C GLY A 231 -15.80 0.63 28.43
N ALA A 232 -16.44 0.17 27.35
CA ALA A 232 -15.92 0.32 26.00
C ALA A 232 -15.75 1.80 25.63
N ASP A 233 -14.68 2.13 24.89
CA ASP A 233 -14.37 3.51 24.49
C ASP A 233 -15.05 3.90 23.17
N VAL A 234 -15.23 2.94 22.26
CA VAL A 234 -15.85 3.14 20.94
C VAL A 234 -16.83 2.00 20.68
N LEU A 235 -17.99 2.33 20.09
CA LEU A 235 -19.00 1.34 19.73
C LEU A 235 -19.06 1.12 18.22
N PHE A 236 -19.25 -0.14 17.83
CA PHE A 236 -19.38 -0.55 16.43
C PHE A 236 -20.44 -1.66 16.29
N ILE A 237 -21.46 -1.43 15.45
CA ILE A 237 -22.33 -2.51 14.96
C ILE A 237 -21.96 -2.78 13.51
N ASP A 238 -21.56 -4.00 13.22
CA ASP A 238 -21.26 -4.38 11.84
C ASP A 238 -22.54 -4.58 11.01
N ALA A 239 -22.47 -4.26 9.72
CA ALA A 239 -23.51 -4.50 8.73
C ALA A 239 -24.89 -3.87 9.03
N LEU A 240 -24.93 -2.65 9.60
CA LEU A 240 -26.13 -1.81 9.64
C LEU A 240 -26.63 -1.54 8.23
N ALA A 241 -27.91 -1.80 7.95
CA ALA A 241 -28.42 -1.90 6.58
C ALA A 241 -29.00 -0.58 6.01
N SER A 242 -29.13 0.46 6.83
CA SER A 242 -29.69 1.75 6.39
C SER A 242 -29.19 2.93 7.23
N ARG A 243 -29.41 4.15 6.75
CA ARG A 243 -29.08 5.39 7.50
C ARG A 243 -29.83 5.48 8.83
N GLU A 244 -31.05 4.97 8.88
CA GLU A 244 -31.89 4.95 10.08
C GLU A 244 -31.28 4.03 11.15
N GLU A 245 -30.79 2.85 10.76
CA GLU A 245 -30.09 1.95 11.69
C GLU A 245 -28.77 2.55 12.18
N MET A 246 -28.05 3.24 11.29
CA MET A 246 -26.82 3.99 11.61
C MET A 246 -27.08 5.13 12.59
N LYS A 247 -28.17 5.86 12.41
CA LYS A 247 -28.60 6.90 13.35
C LYS A 247 -29.00 6.31 14.70
N ALA A 248 -29.71 5.18 14.70
CA ALA A 248 -30.11 4.49 15.93
C ALA A 248 -28.90 4.08 16.78
N LEU A 249 -27.81 3.57 16.17
CA LEU A 249 -26.55 3.32 16.88
C LEU A 249 -25.97 4.61 17.49
N CYS A 250 -25.98 5.71 16.75
CA CYS A 250 -25.42 6.97 17.25
C CYS A 250 -26.20 7.52 18.45
N ASP A 251 -27.51 7.27 18.49
CA ASP A 251 -28.43 7.77 19.53
C ASP A 251 -28.42 6.97 20.84
N ILE A 252 -28.01 5.69 20.82
CA ILE A 252 -28.06 4.87 22.05
C ILE A 252 -27.04 5.30 23.11
N SER A 253 -25.92 5.89 22.69
CA SER A 253 -24.85 6.42 23.55
C SER A 253 -24.20 7.63 22.85
N PRO A 254 -24.80 8.83 22.98
CA PRO A 254 -24.37 10.01 22.23
C PRO A 254 -22.94 10.45 22.54
N LEU A 255 -22.47 10.23 23.77
CA LEU A 255 -21.16 10.68 24.26
C LEU A 255 -20.00 9.80 23.81
N LEU A 256 -20.25 8.52 23.51
CA LEU A 256 -19.19 7.63 23.05
C LEU A 256 -18.98 7.80 21.54
N PRO A 257 -17.74 7.79 21.05
CA PRO A 257 -17.44 7.65 19.63
C PRO A 257 -18.11 6.42 18.99
N LYS A 258 -18.63 6.59 17.78
CA LYS A 258 -19.12 5.49 16.94
C LYS A 258 -18.16 5.27 15.77
N MET A 259 -17.92 4.00 15.44
CA MET A 259 -17.15 3.60 14.28
C MET A 259 -18.07 3.17 13.13
N ALA A 260 -17.80 3.68 11.93
CA ALA A 260 -18.41 3.22 10.70
C ALA A 260 -17.39 2.40 9.89
N ASN A 261 -17.84 1.28 9.31
CA ASN A 261 -17.01 0.43 8.46
C ASN A 261 -17.50 0.51 7.01
N MET A 262 -16.82 1.32 6.19
CA MET A 262 -17.20 1.57 4.79
C MET A 262 -16.57 0.53 3.87
N LEU A 263 -17.12 -0.69 3.89
CA LEU A 263 -16.63 -1.80 3.10
C LEU A 263 -16.94 -1.64 1.60
N GLU A 264 -15.94 -1.23 0.83
CA GLU A 264 -16.09 -0.95 -0.59
C GLU A 264 -16.26 -2.24 -1.41
N GLY A 265 -17.26 -2.29 -2.29
CA GLY A 265 -17.45 -3.42 -3.22
C GLY A 265 -18.55 -4.42 -2.87
N GLY A 266 -19.50 -4.08 -1.98
CA GLY A 266 -20.78 -4.82 -1.88
C GLY A 266 -21.18 -5.29 -0.48
N GLY A 267 -20.70 -4.62 0.58
CA GLY A 267 -21.20 -4.84 1.93
C GLY A 267 -22.71 -4.54 2.08
N LYS A 268 -23.29 -4.92 3.22
CA LYS A 268 -24.70 -4.59 3.53
C LYS A 268 -24.91 -3.13 3.90
N THR A 269 -23.88 -2.48 4.44
CA THR A 269 -23.96 -1.09 4.87
C THR A 269 -23.87 -0.16 3.67
N PRO A 270 -24.80 0.81 3.54
CA PRO A 270 -24.70 1.81 2.49
C PRO A 270 -23.41 2.62 2.65
N ILE A 271 -22.70 2.84 1.55
CA ILE A 271 -21.48 3.65 1.55
C ILE A 271 -21.87 5.12 1.62
N LEU A 272 -21.52 5.76 2.73
CA LEU A 272 -21.72 7.18 2.97
C LEU A 272 -20.38 7.89 2.96
N ASN A 273 -20.39 9.15 2.53
CA ASN A 273 -19.18 9.97 2.62
C ASN A 273 -18.96 10.44 4.08
N PRO A 274 -17.75 10.92 4.43
CA PRO A 274 -17.44 11.34 5.80
C PRO A 274 -18.38 12.42 6.37
N ILE A 275 -18.81 13.38 5.55
CA ILE A 275 -19.70 14.46 5.99
C ILE A 275 -21.06 13.89 6.42
N GLU A 276 -21.62 12.99 5.61
CA GLU A 276 -22.90 12.33 5.94
C GLU A 276 -22.79 11.45 7.19
N LEU A 277 -21.64 10.79 7.40
CA LEU A 277 -21.37 10.01 8.61
C LEU A 277 -21.24 10.89 9.85
N GLU A 278 -20.61 12.06 9.72
CA GLU A 278 -20.47 13.03 10.80
C GLU A 278 -21.83 13.58 11.22
N GLU A 279 -22.69 13.94 10.25
CA GLU A 279 -24.07 14.39 10.49
C GLU A 279 -24.91 13.35 11.26
N LEU A 280 -24.66 12.05 11.01
CA LEU A 280 -25.32 10.97 11.75
C LEU A 280 -24.77 10.78 13.17
N GLY A 281 -23.55 11.25 13.45
CA GLY A 281 -22.89 11.17 14.75
C GLY A 281 -21.74 10.15 14.84
N PHE A 282 -21.18 9.71 13.71
CA PHE A 282 -19.98 8.87 13.69
C PHE A 282 -18.72 9.70 13.93
N LYS A 283 -17.71 9.05 14.53
CA LYS A 283 -16.45 9.68 14.90
C LYS A 283 -15.27 9.18 14.10
N ILE A 284 -15.26 7.89 13.79
CA ILE A 284 -14.19 7.26 13.02
C ILE A 284 -14.75 6.41 11.90
N VAL A 285 -14.03 6.38 10.77
CA VAL A 285 -14.40 5.63 9.57
C VAL A 285 -13.26 4.73 9.16
N SER A 286 -13.55 3.44 8.97
CA SER A 286 -12.63 2.47 8.40
C SER A 286 -12.95 2.22 6.92
N TYR A 287 -11.88 2.03 6.15
CA TYR A 287 -11.91 1.58 4.76
C TYR A 287 -11.17 0.24 4.67
N PRO A 288 -11.87 -0.88 4.90
CA PRO A 288 -11.25 -2.18 5.18
C PRO A 288 -10.70 -2.90 3.94
N LEU A 289 -11.18 -2.60 2.72
CA LEU A 289 -10.85 -3.38 1.52
C LEU A 289 -10.10 -2.61 0.44
N SER A 290 -10.13 -1.28 0.43
CA SER A 290 -9.60 -0.51 -0.69
C SER A 290 -8.12 -0.79 -0.97
N LEU A 291 -7.26 -0.82 0.06
CA LEU A 291 -5.83 -1.08 -0.16
C LEU A 291 -5.55 -2.51 -0.67
N ILE A 292 -6.16 -3.54 -0.08
CA ILE A 292 -5.93 -4.92 -0.51
C ILE A 292 -6.56 -5.20 -1.88
N GLY A 293 -7.76 -4.67 -2.13
CA GLY A 293 -8.48 -4.84 -3.39
C GLY A 293 -7.75 -4.18 -4.57
N VAL A 294 -7.28 -2.95 -4.38
CA VAL A 294 -6.46 -2.24 -5.38
C VAL A 294 -5.14 -2.98 -5.61
N SER A 295 -4.48 -3.46 -4.54
CA SER A 295 -3.23 -4.21 -4.64
C SER A 295 -3.41 -5.51 -5.44
N ILE A 296 -4.46 -6.28 -5.17
CA ILE A 296 -4.81 -7.49 -5.91
C ILE A 296 -4.99 -7.16 -7.40
N ARG A 297 -5.74 -6.10 -7.71
CA ARG A 297 -5.98 -5.71 -9.11
C ARG A 297 -4.69 -5.31 -9.81
N ALA A 298 -3.86 -4.48 -9.17
CA ALA A 298 -2.59 -4.03 -9.73
C ALA A 298 -1.63 -5.20 -9.99
N MET A 299 -1.55 -6.16 -9.05
CA MET A 299 -0.76 -7.38 -9.25
C MET A 299 -1.29 -8.23 -10.41
N GLN A 300 -2.61 -8.39 -10.53
CA GLN A 300 -3.21 -9.13 -11.66
C GLN A 300 -2.90 -8.47 -13.01
N ASP A 301 -3.03 -7.14 -13.11
CA ASP A 301 -2.73 -6.39 -14.33
C ASP A 301 -1.25 -6.49 -14.71
N ALA A 302 -0.35 -6.41 -13.72
CA ALA A 302 1.08 -6.61 -13.92
C ALA A 302 1.40 -8.01 -14.44
N LEU A 303 0.79 -9.06 -13.86
CA LEU A 303 0.98 -10.44 -14.29
C LEU A 303 0.46 -10.69 -15.71
N VAL A 304 -0.65 -10.04 -16.11
CA VAL A 304 -1.15 -10.10 -17.49
C VAL A 304 -0.15 -9.47 -18.47
N ALA A 305 0.43 -8.31 -18.13
CA ALA A 305 1.45 -7.68 -18.95
C ALA A 305 2.68 -8.59 -19.11
N ILE A 306 3.21 -9.10 -17.99
CA ILE A 306 4.38 -10.00 -17.95
C ILE A 306 4.14 -11.27 -18.76
N LYS A 307 2.98 -11.91 -18.60
CA LYS A 307 2.61 -13.10 -19.37
C LYS A 307 2.55 -12.83 -20.88
N SER A 308 2.26 -11.60 -21.30
CA SER A 308 2.27 -11.18 -22.70
C SER A 308 3.66 -10.77 -23.22
N GLY A 309 4.73 -10.91 -22.42
CA GLY A 309 6.09 -10.51 -22.79
C GLY A 309 6.36 -9.00 -22.65
N ARG A 310 5.49 -8.28 -21.91
CA ARG A 310 5.61 -6.83 -21.65
C ARG A 310 5.85 -6.58 -20.16
N VAL A 311 6.29 -5.39 -19.80
CA VAL A 311 6.29 -4.92 -18.41
C VAL A 311 5.01 -4.09 -18.13
N PRO A 312 4.61 -3.92 -16.86
CA PRO A 312 3.52 -3.01 -16.51
C PRO A 312 3.78 -1.61 -17.08
N PRO A 313 2.75 -0.89 -17.57
CA PRO A 313 2.95 0.44 -18.13
C PRO A 313 3.52 1.42 -17.07
N PRO A 314 4.32 2.42 -17.46
CA PRO A 314 4.95 3.37 -16.52
C PRO A 314 3.95 4.07 -15.58
N GLY A 315 2.69 4.28 -16.01
CA GLY A 315 1.66 4.88 -15.16
C GLY A 315 1.12 3.97 -14.04
N SER A 316 1.45 2.68 -14.05
CA SER A 316 1.03 1.69 -13.03
C SER A 316 2.14 1.25 -12.08
N LEU A 317 3.39 1.60 -12.40
CA LEU A 317 4.56 1.19 -11.65
C LEU A 317 5.33 2.45 -11.22
N PRO A 318 5.43 2.74 -9.91
CA PRO A 318 6.30 3.81 -9.44
C PRO A 318 7.72 3.61 -9.94
N SER A 319 8.43 4.70 -10.21
CA SER A 319 9.85 4.69 -10.50
C SER A 319 10.64 4.04 -9.37
N PHE A 320 11.83 3.53 -9.69
CA PHE A 320 12.69 2.92 -8.68
C PHE A 320 13.07 3.91 -7.56
N GLU A 321 13.18 5.20 -7.88
CA GLU A 321 13.41 6.25 -6.88
C GLU A 321 12.22 6.42 -5.93
N GLU A 322 10.98 6.44 -6.45
CA GLU A 322 9.77 6.51 -5.62
C GLU A 322 9.63 5.28 -4.70
N ILE A 323 9.98 4.09 -5.20
CA ILE A 323 9.99 2.87 -4.38
C ILE A 323 11.02 2.98 -3.25
N LYS A 324 12.25 3.41 -3.57
CA LYS A 324 13.32 3.61 -2.58
C LYS A 324 12.94 4.63 -1.51
N ASP A 325 12.34 5.74 -1.93
CA ASP A 325 11.87 6.77 -1.01
C ASP A 325 10.80 6.22 -0.07
N THR A 326 9.80 5.54 -0.61
CA THR A 326 8.70 4.91 0.16
C THR A 326 9.22 3.97 1.26
N ILE A 327 10.24 3.17 0.97
CA ILE A 327 10.79 2.20 1.93
C ILE A 327 11.93 2.76 2.79
N GLY A 328 12.30 4.04 2.61
CA GLY A 328 13.19 4.77 3.50
C GLY A 328 14.68 4.70 3.18
N PHE A 329 15.07 4.40 1.93
CA PHE A 329 16.48 4.40 1.52
C PHE A 329 17.15 5.75 1.75
N ASN A 330 16.44 6.85 1.49
CA ASN A 330 16.97 8.20 1.68
C ASN A 330 17.36 8.44 3.15
N ASN A 331 16.47 8.11 4.08
CA ASN A 331 16.74 8.23 5.53
C ASN A 331 17.87 7.30 5.97
N TYR A 332 17.91 6.07 5.46
CA TYR A 332 18.97 5.11 5.76
C TYR A 332 20.35 5.66 5.39
N TYR A 333 20.52 6.14 4.16
CA TYR A 333 21.82 6.65 3.71
C TYR A 333 22.23 7.94 4.43
N GLU A 334 21.28 8.83 4.78
CA GLU A 334 21.58 10.00 5.60
C GLU A 334 22.03 9.62 7.03
N GLU A 335 21.41 8.60 7.61
CA GLU A 335 21.79 8.09 8.93
C GLU A 335 23.16 7.37 8.87
N GLU A 336 23.40 6.56 7.85
CA GLU A 336 24.66 5.83 7.63
C GLU A 336 25.88 6.77 7.55
N LYS A 337 25.73 7.94 6.91
CA LYS A 337 26.81 8.95 6.83
C LYS A 337 27.35 9.33 8.21
N ARG A 338 26.54 9.27 9.27
CA ARG A 338 26.96 9.59 10.66
C ARG A 338 27.93 8.57 11.24
N TYR A 339 27.93 7.35 10.71
CA TYR A 339 28.75 6.23 11.19
C TYR A 339 29.88 5.88 10.22
N THR A 340 30.02 6.64 9.13
CA THR A 340 31.12 6.45 8.19
C THR A 340 32.44 6.74 8.91
N THR A 341 33.25 5.70 9.07
CA THR A 341 34.59 5.86 9.64
C THR A 341 35.56 6.27 8.54
N THR A 342 36.32 7.34 8.78
CA THR A 342 37.49 7.62 7.96
C THR A 342 38.51 6.55 8.29
N VAL A 343 38.64 5.53 7.45
CA VAL A 343 39.81 4.64 7.51
C VAL A 343 41.01 5.53 7.20
N SER A 344 41.68 6.01 8.25
CA SER A 344 43.01 6.57 8.14
C SER A 344 43.85 5.49 7.48
N GLN A 345 44.16 5.66 6.20
CA GLN A 345 45.18 4.88 5.54
C GLN A 345 46.45 5.08 6.36
N PHE A 346 46.73 4.14 7.25
CA PHE A 346 48.04 4.01 7.84
C PHE A 346 48.98 3.77 6.65
N SER A 347 49.62 4.86 6.21
CA SER A 347 50.73 4.80 5.29
C SER A 347 51.76 3.90 5.95
N THR A 348 51.79 2.63 5.56
CA THR A 348 52.85 1.73 5.96
C THR A 348 54.09 2.27 5.29
N ARG A 349 54.89 3.04 6.03
CA ARG A 349 56.30 3.26 5.70
C ARG A 349 56.94 1.88 5.72
N ARG A 350 56.99 1.21 4.57
CA ARG A 350 57.84 0.03 4.40
C ARG A 350 59.28 0.52 4.44
N GLY A 351 59.90 0.33 5.60
CA GLY A 351 61.34 0.23 5.70
C GLY A 351 61.83 -0.89 4.79
N THR A 352 62.94 -0.60 4.12
CA THR A 352 63.78 -1.52 3.36
C THR A 352 64.22 -2.72 4.20
N ALA A 353 63.96 -3.94 3.73
CA ALA A 353 64.90 -5.07 3.77
C ALA A 353 64.28 -6.34 3.13
N ASP A 354 64.98 -6.81 2.10
CA ASP A 354 65.31 -8.21 1.78
C ASP A 354 64.26 -9.18 1.22
N ASN A 355 64.26 -9.22 -0.13
CA ASN A 355 64.46 -10.39 -1.00
C ASN A 355 64.03 -11.78 -0.48
N TYR A 356 62.83 -12.20 -0.88
CA TYR A 356 62.61 -13.56 -1.40
C TYR A 356 61.73 -13.48 -2.65
N THR A 357 62.32 -13.85 -3.78
CA THR A 357 61.70 -13.93 -5.10
C THR A 357 60.68 -15.07 -5.14
N ALA A 358 59.40 -14.74 -5.16
CA ALA A 358 58.34 -15.59 -5.67
C ALA A 358 57.62 -14.82 -6.77
N GLN A 359 57.73 -15.27 -8.02
CA GLN A 359 57.00 -14.71 -9.16
C GLN A 359 55.51 -15.06 -9.06
N PRO A 360 54.58 -14.09 -9.08
CA PRO A 360 53.19 -14.35 -9.40
C PRO A 360 52.96 -14.04 -10.89
N THR A 361 52.48 -15.03 -11.64
CA THR A 361 51.95 -14.85 -12.99
C THR A 361 50.74 -13.92 -12.96
N SER A 362 50.86 -12.72 -13.54
CA SER A 362 49.74 -11.80 -13.77
C SER A 362 48.84 -12.35 -14.88
N ARG A 363 47.60 -12.72 -14.53
CA ARG A 363 46.50 -12.74 -15.48
C ARG A 363 45.80 -11.38 -15.37
N ASP A 364 45.93 -10.57 -16.42
CA ASP A 364 45.17 -9.35 -16.60
C ASP A 364 43.68 -9.70 -16.71
N TYR A 365 42.88 -9.23 -15.75
CA TYR A 365 41.43 -9.19 -15.89
C TYR A 365 41.06 -7.80 -16.43
N THR A 366 40.85 -7.70 -17.74
CA THR A 366 40.16 -6.57 -18.35
C THR A 366 38.64 -6.76 -18.19
N GLU A 367 37.98 -5.85 -17.48
CA GLU A 367 36.51 -5.77 -17.46
C GLU A 367 35.96 -5.49 -18.87
N PRO A 368 34.88 -6.17 -19.30
CA PRO A 368 34.21 -5.82 -20.56
C PRO A 368 33.39 -4.54 -20.40
N ALA A 369 33.72 -3.52 -21.19
CA ALA A 369 32.98 -2.27 -21.27
C ALA A 369 31.61 -2.48 -21.93
N TYR A 370 30.53 -2.27 -21.17
CA TYR A 370 29.17 -2.23 -21.73
C TYR A 370 28.92 -0.89 -22.44
N PRO A 371 28.24 -0.88 -23.59
CA PRO A 371 27.95 0.35 -24.31
C PRO A 371 26.93 1.22 -23.56
N LYS A 372 27.26 2.50 -23.37
CA LYS A 372 26.34 3.53 -22.87
C LYS A 372 25.25 3.80 -23.89
N VAL A 373 23.98 3.70 -23.47
CA VAL A 373 22.82 4.12 -24.26
C VAL A 373 22.31 5.44 -23.69
N GLU A 374 22.40 6.51 -24.48
CA GLU A 374 21.75 7.80 -24.18
C GLU A 374 20.32 7.80 -24.74
N VAL A 375 19.36 8.21 -23.91
CA VAL A 375 17.94 8.33 -24.30
C VAL A 375 17.64 9.81 -24.54
N LEU A 376 17.35 10.16 -25.80
CA LEU A 376 16.83 11.49 -26.16
C LEU A 376 15.30 11.47 -26.11
N GLN A 377 14.71 12.34 -25.29
CA GLN A 377 13.28 12.61 -25.27
C GLN A 377 12.88 13.48 -26.46
N ASN A 378 11.74 13.17 -27.10
CA ASN A 378 11.01 14.19 -27.86
C ASN A 378 9.50 13.96 -27.85
N SER A 379 8.82 15.10 -27.83
CA SER A 379 7.40 15.36 -27.58
C SER A 379 6.54 15.42 -28.86
N ASP A 380 5.24 15.13 -28.66
CA ASP A 380 4.06 15.71 -29.37
C ASP A 380 3.45 14.98 -30.62
N PRO A 381 2.19 15.29 -31.05
CA PRO A 381 1.00 14.45 -30.78
C PRO A 381 0.13 14.07 -32.02
N TYR A 382 -0.89 13.22 -31.81
CA TYR A 382 -1.98 12.79 -32.73
C TYR A 382 -1.64 11.91 -33.96
N ASP A 383 -2.22 10.70 -34.03
CA ASP A 383 -3.15 10.32 -35.10
C ASP A 383 -3.99 9.08 -34.72
N SER A 384 -5.19 8.98 -35.30
CA SER A 384 -6.30 8.15 -34.87
C SER A 384 -6.80 7.19 -35.95
N ARG A 385 -7.29 6.03 -35.50
CA ARG A 385 -8.19 5.06 -36.16
C ARG A 385 -7.64 4.21 -37.33
N GLY A 386 -7.28 2.98 -36.98
CA GLY A 386 -8.03 1.76 -37.36
C GLY A 386 -7.94 1.28 -38.81
N LEU A 387 -7.09 0.28 -39.06
CA LEU A 387 -7.28 -0.73 -40.10
C LEU A 387 -6.35 -1.94 -39.85
N LEU A 388 -6.87 -3.17 -40.10
CA LEU A 388 -6.13 -4.43 -40.37
C LEU A 388 -5.91 -5.43 -39.22
N SER A 389 -6.96 -6.21 -38.97
CA SER A 389 -7.01 -7.53 -38.31
C SER A 389 -6.28 -8.65 -39.07
N GLY A 390 -5.03 -8.42 -39.52
CA GLY A 390 -4.26 -9.42 -40.30
C GLY A 390 -2.73 -9.34 -40.16
N ILE A 391 -2.20 -8.53 -39.22
CA ILE A 391 -0.77 -8.20 -39.15
C ILE A 391 0.03 -9.12 -38.19
N TRP A 392 -0.66 -9.94 -37.39
CA TRP A 392 -0.04 -10.71 -36.29
C TRP A 392 0.65 -12.03 -36.69
N SER A 393 0.77 -12.35 -37.98
CA SER A 393 1.40 -13.59 -38.42
C SER A 393 2.81 -13.43 -39.00
N ARG A 394 3.40 -12.22 -38.96
CA ARG A 394 4.71 -11.94 -39.59
C ARG A 394 5.82 -11.72 -38.58
N THR A 395 6.97 -12.34 -38.81
CA THR A 395 8.16 -12.26 -37.97
C THR A 395 9.34 -11.75 -38.79
N LEU A 396 10.02 -10.70 -38.31
CA LEU A 396 11.28 -10.24 -38.90
C LEU A 396 12.43 -11.04 -38.31
N ARG A 397 13.16 -11.79 -39.12
CA ARG A 397 14.39 -12.47 -38.69
C ARG A 397 15.60 -11.67 -39.14
N ILE A 398 16.49 -11.36 -38.20
CA ILE A 398 17.77 -10.68 -38.48
C ILE A 398 18.89 -11.66 -38.15
N LYS A 399 19.71 -11.95 -39.15
CA LYS A 399 20.87 -12.83 -39.04
C LYS A 399 22.13 -12.06 -39.38
N ILE A 400 23.13 -12.10 -38.50
CA ILE A 400 24.46 -11.51 -38.72
C ILE A 400 25.48 -12.63 -38.71
N THR A 401 26.17 -12.80 -39.82
CA THR A 401 27.23 -13.79 -39.98
C THR A 401 28.56 -13.06 -40.10
N ALA A 402 29.51 -13.45 -39.26
CA ALA A 402 30.85 -12.90 -39.27
C ALA A 402 31.61 -13.30 -40.54
N ARG A 403 32.67 -12.55 -40.86
CA ARG A 403 33.53 -12.82 -42.02
C ARG A 403 34.16 -14.23 -42.02
N ASP A 404 34.32 -14.83 -40.84
CA ASP A 404 34.82 -16.21 -40.67
C ASP A 404 33.73 -17.28 -40.86
N GLY A 405 32.49 -16.87 -41.16
CA GLY A 405 31.36 -17.76 -41.44
C GLY A 405 30.54 -18.15 -40.20
N PHE A 406 30.89 -17.68 -39.01
CA PHE A 406 30.13 -17.99 -37.78
C PHE A 406 28.99 -17.00 -37.54
N ASP A 407 27.86 -17.50 -37.05
CA ASP A 407 26.70 -16.67 -36.72
C ASP A 407 26.95 -15.90 -35.42
N LYS A 408 27.02 -14.56 -35.53
CA LYS A 408 27.15 -13.65 -34.39
C LYS A 408 25.79 -13.35 -33.74
N LEU A 409 24.73 -13.35 -34.54
CA LEU A 409 23.38 -13.02 -34.08
C LEU A 409 22.32 -13.66 -34.99
N ASP A 410 21.30 -14.29 -34.41
CA ASP A 410 20.13 -14.79 -35.12
C ASP A 410 18.89 -14.57 -34.23
N ILE A 411 18.12 -13.53 -34.54
CA ILE A 411 16.98 -13.10 -33.72
C ILE A 411 15.71 -13.00 -34.55
N ARG A 412 14.58 -13.32 -33.92
CA ARG A 412 13.24 -13.21 -34.51
C ARG A 412 12.42 -12.18 -33.74
N ILE A 413 11.92 -11.17 -34.44
CA ILE A 413 11.17 -10.05 -33.88
C ILE A 413 9.75 -10.08 -34.45
N PRO A 414 8.70 -10.20 -33.62
CA PRO A 414 7.32 -10.10 -34.09
C PRO A 414 7.07 -8.73 -34.74
N ALA A 415 6.42 -8.69 -35.91
CA ALA A 415 6.24 -7.45 -36.69
C ALA A 415 5.50 -6.33 -35.91
N GLY A 416 4.71 -6.68 -34.88
CA GLY A 416 4.07 -5.71 -33.98
C GLY A 416 5.03 -4.87 -33.13
N PHE A 417 6.32 -5.23 -33.07
CA PHE A 417 7.37 -4.45 -32.40
C PHE A 417 7.96 -3.33 -33.30
N LEU A 418 7.69 -3.36 -34.61
CA LEU A 418 8.26 -2.43 -35.58
C LEU A 418 7.40 -1.17 -35.83
N GLU A 419 6.14 -1.17 -35.39
CA GLU A 419 5.33 0.05 -35.36
C GLU A 419 5.81 0.96 -34.22
N GLY A 420 6.71 1.88 -34.58
CA GLY A 420 7.37 2.83 -33.68
C GLY A 420 8.87 2.99 -33.98
N ALA A 421 9.50 1.99 -34.60
CA ALA A 421 10.96 1.96 -34.82
C ALA A 421 11.41 2.50 -36.19
N THR A 422 10.50 2.92 -37.07
CA THR A 422 10.80 3.31 -38.47
C THR A 422 11.54 4.65 -38.64
N LYS A 423 12.15 5.21 -37.59
CA LYS A 423 13.02 6.39 -37.69
C LYS A 423 14.45 6.20 -37.16
N ILE A 424 14.87 4.98 -36.80
CA ILE A 424 16.16 4.78 -36.10
C ILE A 424 17.30 4.31 -37.04
N ILE A 425 17.05 4.03 -38.32
CA ILE A 425 18.11 3.58 -39.25
C ILE A 425 18.38 4.65 -40.33
N PRO A 426 19.50 5.40 -40.26
CA PRO A 426 19.91 6.30 -41.34
C PRO A 426 20.27 5.47 -42.58
N GLY A 427 19.50 5.59 -43.66
CA GLY A 427 19.82 4.98 -44.96
C GLY A 427 18.63 4.36 -45.72
N CYS A 428 17.55 3.98 -45.04
CA CYS A 428 16.37 3.39 -45.69
C CYS A 428 15.39 4.45 -46.21
N ARG A 429 15.73 5.14 -47.30
CA ARG A 429 14.74 5.90 -48.08
C ARG A 429 13.85 4.93 -48.86
N ARG A 430 12.56 4.91 -48.51
CA ARG A 430 11.40 4.39 -49.28
C ARG A 430 11.68 3.13 -50.11
N ARG A 431 11.52 1.94 -49.51
CA ARG A 431 11.03 0.76 -50.25
C ARG A 431 9.87 0.14 -49.49
N ARG A 432 8.72 0.01 -50.17
CA ARG A 432 7.57 -0.76 -49.68
C ARG A 432 7.97 -2.24 -49.76
N PHE A 433 7.93 -2.94 -48.63
CA PHE A 433 8.10 -4.40 -48.60
C PHE A 433 6.76 -5.06 -48.96
N SER A 434 6.70 -5.75 -50.10
CA SER A 434 5.60 -6.64 -50.47
C SER A 434 5.93 -8.07 -50.04
N SER A 435 4.93 -8.79 -49.53
CA SER A 435 5.07 -10.19 -49.10
C SER A 435 5.45 -11.09 -50.27
N GLY A 436 6.58 -11.80 -50.15
CA GLY A 436 6.97 -12.87 -51.06
C GLY A 436 8.36 -12.74 -51.70
N GLU A 437 9.03 -11.59 -51.63
CA GLU A 437 10.33 -11.41 -52.30
C GLU A 437 11.32 -10.57 -51.47
N GLY A 438 12.52 -11.14 -51.24
CA GLY A 438 13.78 -10.39 -51.19
C GLY A 438 14.36 -10.10 -49.80
N ALA A 439 15.24 -10.99 -49.33
CA ALA A 439 16.17 -10.70 -48.24
C ALA A 439 16.98 -9.42 -48.55
N SER A 440 17.09 -8.50 -47.58
CA SER A 440 18.09 -7.44 -47.67
C SER A 440 19.41 -8.02 -47.17
N ASP A 441 20.42 -8.04 -48.03
CA ASP A 441 21.76 -8.55 -47.76
C ASP A 441 22.73 -7.37 -47.81
N ILE A 442 23.27 -6.99 -46.65
CA ILE A 442 24.06 -5.78 -46.47
C ILE A 442 25.35 -6.16 -45.75
N ASP A 443 26.48 -5.75 -46.30
CA ASP A 443 27.76 -5.85 -45.61
C ASP A 443 27.97 -4.63 -44.71
N ASP A 444 28.34 -4.85 -43.46
CA ASP A 444 28.70 -3.75 -42.54
C ASP A 444 30.11 -3.21 -42.82
N ALA A 445 30.47 -2.08 -42.21
CA ALA A 445 31.78 -1.45 -42.38
C ALA A 445 32.96 -2.32 -41.88
N ARG A 446 32.68 -3.44 -41.19
CA ARG A 446 33.66 -4.42 -40.70
C ARG A 446 33.68 -5.71 -41.55
N GLY A 447 32.85 -5.80 -42.60
CA GLY A 447 32.76 -6.94 -43.50
C GLY A 447 31.92 -8.10 -42.95
N ASP A 448 31.08 -7.87 -41.95
CA ASP A 448 30.08 -8.82 -41.48
C ASP A 448 28.84 -8.75 -42.39
N ARG A 449 28.25 -9.91 -42.70
CA ARG A 449 27.07 -10.02 -43.58
C ARG A 449 25.80 -9.97 -42.75
N ILE A 450 24.90 -9.04 -43.07
CA ILE A 450 23.61 -8.84 -42.39
C ILE A 450 22.49 -9.25 -43.34
N GLN A 451 21.70 -10.25 -42.93
CA GLN A 451 20.57 -10.75 -43.67
C GLN A 451 19.27 -10.50 -42.91
N VAL A 452 18.29 -9.88 -43.58
CA VAL A 452 16.98 -9.57 -43.02
C VAL A 452 15.89 -10.31 -43.78
N PHE A 453 15.12 -11.15 -43.09
CA PHE A 453 14.01 -11.92 -43.63
C PHE A 453 12.67 -11.48 -43.02
N VAL A 454 11.60 -11.53 -43.82
CA VAL A 454 10.23 -11.37 -43.35
C VAL A 454 9.55 -12.73 -43.51
N GLU A 455 9.32 -13.43 -42.40
CA GLU A 455 8.71 -14.76 -42.31
C GLU A 455 7.22 -14.67 -41.99
#